data_AF-A0A5E6NDF3-F1
#
_entry.id   AF-A0A5E6NDF3-F1
#
_cell.length_a   1.000
_cell.length_b   1.000
_cell.length_c   1.000
_cell.angle_alpha   90.00
_cell.angle_beta   90.00
_cell.angle_gamma   90.00
#
_symmetry.space_group_name_H-M   'P 1'
#
loop_
_entity.id
_entity.type
_entity.pdbx_description
1 polymer ?
#
loop_
_entity_poly.entity_id
_entity_poly.type
_entity_poly.pdbx_seq_one_letter_code
_entity_poly.pdbx_strand_id
1 'polypeptide(L)'
;MNLSRFSFAYEGKGEVLKKVSFSIEAGQKVAIVGQSGAGKSTLAKLLFRFYDVDSGKILIDGQDIKTHNQHSVQSAIGVVPQDTVMFNESIYYNIAYGKQGATQQEVEAAAKSAFMDKFIEALPQGYDTLVGERGLKLSGGEKQRMAIARVYLKTRLF
;
A
#
# COMPACT_ATOMS: atom_id res chain seq x y z
N MET A 1 13.12 -10.00 -3.36
CA MET A 1 12.38 -9.67 -4.60
C MET A 1 13.37 -9.51 -5.75
N ASN A 2 13.11 -10.08 -6.92
CA ASN A 2 14.01 -10.00 -8.08
C ASN A 2 13.21 -9.63 -9.33
N LEU A 3 13.68 -8.63 -10.08
CA LEU A 3 13.10 -8.20 -11.33
C LEU A 3 14.15 -8.42 -12.43
N SER A 4 13.78 -9.17 -13.46
CA SER A 4 14.72 -9.61 -14.50
C SER A 4 14.26 -9.18 -15.89
N ARG A 5 15.00 -8.23 -16.46
CA ARG A 5 14.88 -7.69 -17.83
C ARG A 5 13.44 -7.42 -18.27
N PHE A 6 12.59 -6.90 -17.38
CA PHE A 6 11.19 -6.73 -17.72
C PHE A 6 10.97 -5.44 -18.52
N SER A 7 10.06 -5.52 -19.49
CA SER A 7 9.54 -4.37 -20.24
C SER A 7 8.03 -4.27 -20.08
N PHE A 8 7.52 -3.04 -20.19
CA PHE A 8 6.08 -2.78 -20.11
C PHE A 8 5.67 -1.54 -20.91
N ALA A 9 4.58 -1.68 -21.66
CA ALA A 9 3.84 -0.61 -22.31
C ALA A 9 2.36 -0.63 -21.88
N TYR A 10 1.73 0.54 -21.80
CA TYR A 10 0.27 0.59 -21.78
C TYR A 10 -0.26 0.38 -23.20
N GLU A 11 -1.45 -0.19 -23.34
CA GLU A 11 -2.11 -0.37 -24.62
C GLU A 11 -2.15 0.95 -25.43
N GLY A 12 -1.73 0.89 -26.69
CA GLY A 12 -1.65 2.05 -27.58
C GLY A 12 -0.58 3.09 -27.24
N LYS A 13 0.35 2.80 -26.31
CA LYS A 13 1.47 3.67 -25.93
C LYS A 13 2.82 3.01 -26.19
N GLY A 14 3.87 3.82 -26.24
CA GLY A 14 5.25 3.31 -26.26
C GLY A 14 5.65 2.67 -24.93
N GLU A 15 6.72 1.87 -24.96
CA GLU A 15 7.30 1.28 -23.75
C GLU A 15 7.63 2.32 -22.69
N VAL A 16 7.05 2.14 -21.50
CA VAL A 16 7.27 2.99 -20.32
C VAL A 16 8.45 2.48 -19.50
N LEU A 17 8.61 1.16 -19.41
CA LEU A 17 9.73 0.50 -18.74
C LEU A 17 10.43 -0.40 -19.76
N LYS A 18 11.75 -0.28 -19.85
CA LYS A 18 12.57 -0.93 -20.89
C LYS A 18 13.66 -1.78 -20.25
N LYS A 19 13.55 -3.11 -20.35
CA LYS A 19 14.57 -4.08 -19.90
C LYS A 19 15.09 -3.84 -18.47
N VAL A 20 14.21 -3.41 -17.57
CA VAL A 20 14.59 -3.05 -16.19
C VAL A 20 14.98 -4.31 -15.42
N SER A 21 16.08 -4.26 -14.67
CA SER A 21 16.55 -5.37 -13.83
C SER A 21 17.12 -4.84 -12.51
N PHE A 22 16.69 -5.42 -11.39
CA PHE A 22 17.28 -5.18 -10.07
C PHE A 22 16.81 -6.23 -9.07
N SER A 23 17.56 -6.40 -7.98
CA SER A 23 17.16 -7.22 -6.83
C SER A 23 17.01 -6.34 -5.59
N ILE A 24 16.07 -6.74 -4.73
CA ILE A 24 15.87 -6.19 -3.39
C ILE A 24 15.95 -7.36 -2.43
N GLU A 25 16.95 -7.34 -1.55
CA GLU A 25 17.15 -8.37 -0.54
C GLU A 25 16.11 -8.26 0.57
N ALA A 26 15.83 -9.38 1.26
CA ALA A 26 14.90 -9.38 2.38
C ALA A 26 15.39 -8.41 3.48
N GLY A 27 14.47 -7.57 3.98
CA GLY A 27 14.79 -6.54 4.99
C GLY A 27 15.50 -5.30 4.43
N GLN A 28 15.88 -5.28 3.16
CA GLN A 28 16.52 -4.12 2.54
C GLN A 28 15.52 -2.96 2.34
N LYS A 29 15.94 -1.75 2.71
CA LYS A 29 15.20 -0.52 2.40
C LYS A 29 15.74 0.06 1.10
N VAL A 30 14.86 0.23 0.11
CA VAL A 30 15.23 0.72 -1.23
C VAL A 30 14.36 1.91 -1.60
N ALA A 31 14.97 2.95 -2.16
CA ALA A 31 14.28 4.09 -2.74
C ALA A 31 14.43 4.06 -4.27
N ILE A 32 13.33 4.29 -4.98
CA ILE A 32 13.31 4.37 -6.45
C ILE A 32 13.09 5.82 -6.83
N VAL A 33 14.11 6.43 -7.45
CA VAL A 33 14.13 7.85 -7.81
C VAL A 33 14.32 8.02 -9.31
N GLY A 34 13.90 9.17 -9.83
CA GLY A 34 14.01 9.50 -11.24
C GLY A 34 13.10 10.67 -11.62
N GLN A 35 13.31 11.24 -12.80
CA GLN A 35 12.54 12.37 -13.32
C GLN A 35 11.04 12.04 -13.45
N SER A 36 10.20 13.06 -13.59
CA SER A 36 8.78 12.86 -13.92
C SER A 36 8.67 12.06 -15.22
N GLY A 37 7.72 11.12 -15.28
CA GLY A 37 7.56 10.24 -16.45
C GLY A 37 8.51 9.03 -16.53
N ALA A 38 9.50 8.91 -15.64
CA ALA A 38 10.46 7.78 -15.65
C ALA A 38 9.85 6.39 -15.31
N GLY A 39 8.53 6.26 -15.20
CA GLY A 39 7.86 4.96 -14.97
C GLY A 39 7.77 4.49 -13.51
N LYS A 40 8.15 5.30 -12.51
CA LYS A 40 8.11 4.93 -11.08
C LYS A 40 6.74 4.44 -10.60
N SER A 41 5.68 5.19 -10.91
CA SER A 41 4.31 4.80 -10.54
C SER A 41 3.83 3.58 -11.33
N THR A 42 4.31 3.39 -12.55
CA THR A 42 4.05 2.18 -13.35
C THR A 42 4.70 0.95 -12.71
N LEU A 43 5.94 1.08 -12.23
CA LEU A 43 6.61 0.01 -11.50
C LEU A 43 5.83 -0.37 -10.23
N ALA A 44 5.39 0.60 -9.43
CA ALA A 44 4.55 0.32 -8.26
C ALA A 44 3.26 -0.44 -8.63
N LYS A 45 2.63 -0.06 -9.75
CA LYS A 45 1.43 -0.75 -10.26
C LYS A 45 1.71 -2.18 -10.72
N LEU A 46 2.87 -2.44 -11.34
CA LEU A 46 3.29 -3.78 -11.75
C LEU A 46 3.62 -4.67 -10.54
N LEU A 47 4.31 -4.13 -9.54
CA LEU A 47 4.60 -4.84 -8.29
C LEU A 47 3.30 -5.25 -7.56
N PHE A 48 2.29 -4.37 -7.55
CA PHE A 48 0.98 -4.67 -7.00
C PHE A 48 0.06 -5.46 -7.96
N ARG A 49 0.60 -5.85 -9.12
CA ARG A 49 -0.05 -6.61 -10.17
C ARG A 49 -1.40 -6.02 -10.62
N PHE A 50 -1.43 -4.72 -10.83
CA PHE A 50 -2.52 -4.07 -11.59
C PHE A 50 -2.42 -4.35 -13.09
N TYR A 51 -1.21 -4.65 -13.58
CA TYR A 51 -0.92 -5.07 -14.94
C TYR A 51 0.09 -6.22 -14.88
N ASP A 52 0.08 -7.07 -15.90
CA ASP A 52 1.16 -8.03 -16.13
C ASP A 52 2.25 -7.38 -17.00
N VAL A 53 3.48 -7.86 -16.88
CA VAL A 53 4.59 -7.43 -17.75
C VAL A 53 4.46 -8.06 -19.14
N ASP A 54 4.90 -7.32 -20.16
CA ASP A 54 4.91 -7.78 -21.55
C ASP A 54 6.03 -8.80 -21.80
N SER A 55 7.17 -8.62 -21.15
CA SER A 55 8.32 -9.53 -21.19
C SER A 55 9.12 -9.46 -19.89
N GLY A 56 9.96 -10.46 -19.66
CA GLY A 56 10.70 -10.64 -18.41
C GLY A 56 9.80 -11.13 -17.27
N LYS A 57 10.30 -11.06 -16.04
CA LYS A 57 9.58 -11.57 -14.86
C LYS A 57 9.81 -10.69 -13.63
N ILE A 58 8.80 -10.65 -12.77
CA ILE A 58 8.87 -10.08 -11.42
C ILE A 58 8.69 -11.24 -10.43
N LEU A 59 9.69 -11.45 -9.58
CA LEU A 59 9.76 -12.54 -8.63
C LEU A 59 9.67 -12.02 -7.19
N ILE A 60 8.76 -12.57 -6.40
CA ILE A 60 8.72 -12.42 -4.94
C ILE A 60 9.08 -13.79 -4.35
N ASP A 61 10.11 -13.84 -3.52
CA ASP A 61 10.65 -15.08 -2.93
C ASP A 61 10.90 -16.20 -3.95
N GLY A 62 11.46 -15.82 -5.11
CA GLY A 62 11.77 -16.74 -6.21
C GLY A 62 10.57 -17.16 -7.06
N GLN A 63 9.36 -16.76 -6.70
CA GLN A 63 8.12 -17.11 -7.40
C GLN A 63 7.65 -15.98 -8.31
N ASP A 64 7.32 -16.31 -9.55
CA ASP A 64 6.80 -15.34 -10.52
C ASP A 64 5.39 -14.89 -10.12
N ILE A 65 5.22 -13.59 -9.87
CA ILE A 65 3.93 -13.06 -9.43
C ILE A 65 2.82 -13.31 -10.45
N LYS A 66 3.16 -13.52 -11.73
CA LYS A 66 2.21 -13.81 -12.81
C LYS A 66 1.58 -15.21 -12.68
N THR A 67 2.25 -16.16 -12.02
CA THR A 67 1.75 -17.54 -11.86
C THR A 67 0.80 -17.72 -10.68
N HIS A 68 0.67 -16.73 -9.81
CA HIS A 68 -0.27 -16.76 -8.68
C HIS A 68 -1.60 -16.09 -9.03
N ASN A 69 -2.58 -16.10 -8.14
CA ASN A 69 -3.74 -15.21 -8.30
C ASN A 69 -3.42 -13.80 -7.76
N GLN A 70 -4.12 -12.79 -8.29
CA GLN A 70 -3.85 -11.38 -7.98
C GLN A 70 -4.04 -11.08 -6.48
N HIS A 71 -5.08 -11.64 -5.86
CA HIS A 71 -5.39 -11.44 -4.44
C HIS A 71 -4.25 -11.91 -3.53
N SER A 72 -3.65 -13.07 -3.81
CA SER A 72 -2.52 -13.62 -3.07
C SER A 72 -1.30 -12.70 -3.14
N VAL A 73 -0.95 -12.21 -4.33
CA VAL A 73 0.16 -11.24 -4.49
C VAL A 73 -0.12 -9.96 -3.69
N GLN A 74 -1.34 -9.42 -3.81
CA GLN A 74 -1.72 -8.20 -3.12
C GLN A 74 -1.79 -8.37 -1.60
N SER A 75 -2.14 -9.54 -1.08
CA SER A 75 -2.14 -9.81 0.37
C SER A 75 -0.74 -9.75 0.98
N ALA A 76 0.29 -10.07 0.20
CA ALA A 76 1.69 -10.02 0.63
C ALA A 76 2.31 -8.60 0.58
N ILE A 77 1.58 -7.61 0.03
CA ILE A 77 2.11 -6.26 -0.19
C ILE A 77 1.28 -5.21 0.56
N GLY A 78 1.93 -4.46 1.44
CA GLY A 78 1.40 -3.23 2.03
C GLY A 78 1.65 -2.02 1.12
N VAL A 79 0.67 -1.14 0.96
CA VAL A 79 0.79 0.08 0.14
C VAL A 79 0.26 1.28 0.90
N VAL A 80 1.06 2.33 0.96
CA VAL A 80 0.66 3.65 1.46
C VAL A 80 0.64 4.62 0.25
N PRO A 81 -0.54 5.00 -0.26
CA PRO A 81 -0.63 5.88 -1.43
C PRO A 81 -0.32 7.33 -1.06
N GLN A 82 0.13 8.12 -2.04
CA GLN A 82 0.35 9.56 -1.87
C GLN A 82 -0.94 10.28 -1.44
N ASP A 83 -2.07 9.95 -2.08
CA ASP A 83 -3.38 10.45 -1.71
C ASP A 83 -4.19 9.31 -1.07
N THR A 84 -4.41 9.42 0.24
CA THR A 84 -5.17 8.41 0.98
C THR A 84 -6.65 8.77 1.02
N VAL A 85 -7.48 7.89 0.48
CA VAL A 85 -8.94 8.00 0.53
C VAL A 85 -9.45 7.53 1.89
N MET A 86 -10.37 8.31 2.46
CA MET A 86 -11.14 7.95 3.66
C MET A 86 -12.55 7.57 3.26
N PHE A 87 -13.06 6.49 3.85
CA PHE A 87 -14.48 6.19 3.77
C PHE A 87 -15.24 7.16 4.67
N ASN A 88 -16.48 7.48 4.29
CA ASN A 88 -17.42 8.29 5.07
C ASN A 88 -17.98 7.46 6.24
N GLU A 89 -17.09 7.02 7.11
CA GLU A 89 -17.30 6.04 8.17
C GLU A 89 -16.42 6.36 9.38
N SER A 90 -16.54 5.58 10.46
CA SER A 90 -15.72 5.77 11.66
C SER A 90 -14.21 5.60 11.43
N ILE A 91 -13.40 6.15 12.32
CA ILE A 91 -11.95 5.89 12.36
C ILE A 91 -11.69 4.39 12.51
N TYR A 92 -12.44 3.70 13.38
CA TYR A 92 -12.38 2.24 13.54
C TYR A 92 -12.51 1.54 12.19
N TYR A 93 -13.60 1.82 11.46
CA TYR A 93 -13.88 1.21 10.17
C TYR A 93 -12.74 1.46 9.18
N ASN A 94 -12.26 2.71 9.13
CA ASN A 94 -11.20 3.10 8.23
C ASN A 94 -9.88 2.35 8.51
N ILE A 95 -9.53 2.07 9.76
CA ILE A 95 -8.34 1.26 10.10
C ILE A 95 -8.62 -0.22 9.86
N ALA A 96 -9.75 -0.73 10.36
CA ALA A 96 -10.20 -2.12 10.25
C ALA A 96 -10.30 -2.59 8.80
N TYR A 97 -10.51 -1.67 7.85
CA TYR A 97 -10.46 -1.94 6.41
C TYR A 97 -9.18 -2.66 5.95
N GLY A 98 -8.06 -2.52 6.68
CA GLY A 98 -6.81 -3.23 6.39
C GLY A 98 -6.91 -4.77 6.51
N LYS A 99 -7.85 -5.29 7.32
CA LYS A 99 -7.99 -6.72 7.59
C LYS A 99 -9.45 -7.08 7.89
N GLN A 100 -10.04 -7.98 7.10
CA GLN A 100 -11.37 -8.49 7.41
C GLN A 100 -11.41 -9.19 8.78
N GLY A 101 -12.44 -8.89 9.57
CA GLY A 101 -12.61 -9.47 10.90
C GLY A 101 -11.58 -8.99 11.92
N ALA A 102 -10.95 -7.83 11.70
CA ALA A 102 -10.05 -7.23 12.68
C ALA A 102 -10.78 -7.00 14.02
N THR A 103 -10.09 -7.33 15.12
CA THR A 103 -10.61 -7.04 16.47
C THR A 103 -10.29 -5.60 16.88
N GLN A 104 -11.02 -5.08 17.87
CA GLN A 104 -10.75 -3.77 18.48
C GLN A 104 -9.29 -3.62 18.92
N GLN A 105 -8.74 -4.66 19.56
CA GLN A 105 -7.36 -4.66 20.07
C GLN A 105 -6.33 -4.57 18.93
N GLU A 106 -6.59 -5.25 17.81
CA GLU A 106 -5.71 -5.17 16.63
C GLU A 106 -5.75 -3.78 15.98
N VAL A 107 -6.95 -3.17 15.92
CA VAL A 107 -7.12 -1.80 15.40
C VAL A 107 -6.40 -0.79 16.28
N GLU A 108 -6.53 -0.89 17.60
CA GLU A 108 -5.83 -0.02 18.54
C GLU A 108 -4.31 -0.17 18.48
N ALA A 109 -3.81 -1.41 18.39
CA ALA A 109 -2.39 -1.67 18.22
C ALA A 109 -1.85 -1.08 16.90
N ALA A 110 -2.60 -1.21 15.80
CA ALA A 110 -2.23 -0.64 14.52
C ALA A 110 -2.23 0.90 14.53
N ALA A 111 -3.23 1.52 15.18
CA ALA A 111 -3.30 2.96 15.36
C ALA A 111 -2.11 3.48 16.17
N LYS A 112 -1.71 2.76 17.23
CA LYS A 112 -0.54 3.07 18.04
C LYS A 112 0.77 2.97 17.26
N SER A 113 0.98 1.90 16.51
CA SER A 113 2.16 1.75 15.63
C SER A 113 2.25 2.84 14.56
N ALA A 114 1.11 3.40 14.17
CA ALA A 114 1.04 4.53 13.24
C ALA A 114 1.04 5.91 13.91
N PHE A 115 1.21 6.00 15.25
CA PHE A 115 1.17 7.23 16.02
C PHE A 115 -0.14 8.03 15.87
N MET A 116 -1.28 7.34 15.80
CA MET A 116 -2.62 7.94 15.81
C MET A 116 -3.37 7.78 17.13
N ASP A 117 -2.95 6.88 18.00
CA ASP A 117 -3.55 6.61 19.31
C ASP A 117 -3.89 7.90 20.08
N LYS A 118 -2.91 8.78 20.31
CA LYS A 118 -3.12 10.03 21.05
C LYS A 118 -4.08 11.01 20.36
N PHE A 119 -4.06 11.04 19.03
CA PHE A 119 -4.99 11.87 18.27
C PHE A 119 -6.42 11.37 18.44
N ILE A 120 -6.61 10.05 18.36
CA ILE A 120 -7.92 9.41 18.50
C ILE A 120 -8.44 9.56 19.94
N GLU A 121 -7.60 9.34 20.95
CA GLU A 121 -7.93 9.50 22.37
C GLU A 121 -8.38 10.92 22.73
N ALA A 122 -7.90 11.93 22.01
CA ALA A 122 -8.29 13.32 22.21
C ALA A 122 -9.68 13.66 21.60
N LEU A 123 -10.26 12.79 20.78
CA LEU A 123 -11.55 12.99 20.15
C LEU A 123 -12.69 12.57 21.09
N PRO A 124 -13.79 13.33 21.19
CA PRO A 124 -14.91 12.97 22.07
C PRO A 124 -15.53 11.59 21.80
N GLN A 125 -15.49 11.13 20.55
CA GLN A 125 -16.02 9.84 20.12
C GLN A 125 -14.93 8.79 19.88
N GLY A 126 -13.66 9.11 20.15
CA GLY A 126 -12.55 8.19 19.94
C GLY A 126 -12.57 7.53 18.56
N TYR A 127 -12.51 6.21 18.54
CA TYR A 127 -12.55 5.37 17.33
C TYR A 127 -13.88 5.43 16.57
N ASP A 128 -14.98 5.80 17.24
CA ASP A 128 -16.30 5.95 16.62
C ASP A 128 -16.46 7.30 15.88
N THR A 129 -15.46 8.19 15.99
CA THR A 129 -15.49 9.47 15.28
C THR A 129 -15.63 9.26 13.78
N LEU A 130 -16.69 9.80 13.19
CA LEU A 130 -16.92 9.75 11.75
C LEU A 130 -15.93 10.66 11.01
N VAL A 131 -15.29 10.12 9.98
CA VAL A 131 -14.37 10.85 9.08
C VAL A 131 -14.90 10.83 7.64
N GLY A 132 -14.25 11.58 6.75
CA GLY A 132 -14.61 11.68 5.33
C GLY A 132 -15.19 13.04 4.98
N GLU A 133 -15.97 13.11 3.90
CA GLU A 133 -16.53 14.35 3.36
C GLU A 133 -17.53 15.02 4.30
N ARG A 134 -18.30 14.22 5.05
CA ARG A 134 -19.35 14.68 5.97
C ARG A 134 -18.95 14.57 7.45
N GLY A 135 -17.76 14.08 7.73
CA GLY A 135 -17.24 13.89 9.09
C GLY A 135 -16.12 14.85 9.45
N LEU A 136 -15.32 14.48 10.45
CA LEU A 136 -14.10 15.17 10.80
C LEU A 136 -13.12 15.18 9.61
N LYS A 137 -12.66 16.37 9.24
CA LYS A 137 -11.63 16.54 8.22
C LYS A 137 -10.25 16.32 8.82
N LEU A 138 -9.63 15.22 8.42
CA LEU A 138 -8.25 14.91 8.78
C LEU A 138 -7.25 15.77 8.01
N SER A 139 -6.18 16.18 8.68
CA SER A 139 -5.01 16.78 8.05
C SER A 139 -4.32 15.80 7.10
N GLY A 140 -3.46 16.29 6.19
CA GLY A 140 -2.71 15.41 5.28
C GLY A 140 -1.84 14.39 6.02
N GLY A 141 -1.22 14.80 7.12
CA GLY A 141 -0.42 13.92 7.97
C GLY A 141 -1.24 12.87 8.71
N GLU A 142 -2.42 13.23 9.22
CA GLU A 142 -3.37 12.26 9.82
C GLU A 142 -3.85 11.23 8.79
N LYS A 143 -4.18 11.67 7.56
CA LYS A 143 -4.57 10.75 6.49
C LYS A 143 -3.46 9.76 6.15
N GLN A 144 -2.21 10.22 6.10
CA GLN A 144 -1.05 9.37 5.88
C GLN A 144 -0.84 8.37 7.03
N ARG A 145 -0.95 8.82 8.28
CA ARG A 145 -0.88 7.91 9.45
C ARG A 145 -2.03 6.89 9.44
N MET A 146 -3.23 7.28 9.01
CA MET A 146 -4.35 6.35 8.85
C MET A 146 -4.06 5.27 7.80
N ALA A 147 -3.44 5.64 6.67
CA ALA A 147 -2.99 4.69 5.66
C ALA A 147 -1.93 3.72 6.22
N ILE A 148 -0.99 4.24 7.00
CA ILE A 148 0.04 3.43 7.66
C ILE A 148 -0.59 2.46 8.67
N ALA A 149 -1.59 2.89 9.45
CA ALA A 149 -2.34 2.03 10.36
C ALA A 149 -3.03 0.87 9.62
N ARG A 150 -3.67 1.15 8.48
CA ARG A 150 -4.25 0.10 7.61
C ARG A 150 -3.21 -0.93 7.18
N VAL A 151 -2.00 -0.48 6.84
CA VAL A 151 -0.90 -1.37 6.44
C VAL A 151 -0.38 -2.20 7.60
N TYR A 152 -0.18 -1.60 8.79
CA TYR A 152 0.19 -2.36 10.00
C TYR A 152 -0.85 -3.42 10.37
N LEU A 153 -2.13 -3.13 10.16
CA LEU A 153 -3.19 -4.10 10.43
C LEU A 153 -3.23 -5.23 9.39
N LYS A 154 -3.05 -4.88 8.11
CA LYS A 154 -3.05 -5.84 7.00
C LYS A 154 -1.89 -6.83 7.08
N THR A 155 -0.71 -6.30 7.38
CA THR A 155 0.54 -7.03 7.30
C THR A 155 1.21 -6.96 8.65
N ARG A 156 1.46 -8.11 9.29
CA ARG A 156 2.34 -8.19 10.45
C ARG A 156 3.74 -7.73 9.99
N LEU A 157 4.02 -6.45 10.14
CA LEU A 157 5.32 -5.86 9.85
C LEU A 157 6.22 -6.18 11.03
N PHE A 158 6.92 -7.32 10.93
CA PHE A 158 7.96 -7.84 11.83
C PHE A 158 7.56 -8.02 13.30
#